data_AF-A0A6I7HIN0-F1
#
_entry.id   AF-A0A6I7HIN0-F1
#
_cell.length_a   1.000
_cell.length_b   1.000
_cell.length_c   1.000
_cell.angle_alpha   90.00
_cell.angle_beta   90.00
_cell.angle_gamma   90.00
#
_symmetry.space_group_name_H-M   'P 1'
#
loop_
_entity.id
_entity.type
_entity.pdbx_description
1 polymer ?
#
loop_
_entity_poly.entity_id
_entity_poly.type
_entity_poly.pdbx_seq_one_letter_code
_entity_poly.pdbx_strand_id
1 'polypeptide(L)'
;MTHAATSSTPIPFGPRLPYDARMRLRSDIFVSALVRRVFSSGGFAAVARKGAEEAGAIYVRQRFRDGLETLYGPVPQSLMAEEGRDDRGFEVRLTRVEAGEVDALLAREGRFDPDYWVVELETDDLDGVLPIAGGEG
;
A
#
# COMPACT_ATOMS: atom_id res chain seq x y z
N MET A 1 -3.35 21.92 -65.20
CA MET A 1 -3.66 22.22 -63.79
C MET A 1 -4.54 21.12 -63.25
N THR A 2 -3.99 20.23 -62.41
CA THR A 2 -4.65 19.34 -61.42
C THR A 2 -3.54 18.43 -60.86
N HIS A 3 -2.99 18.69 -59.66
CA HIS A 3 -3.38 18.13 -58.34
C HIS A 3 -3.51 16.60 -58.37
N ALA A 4 -2.96 15.77 -57.47
CA ALA A 4 -2.53 15.92 -56.08
C ALA A 4 -1.61 14.69 -55.74
N ALA A 5 -0.49 14.85 -55.04
CA ALA A 5 -0.34 14.78 -53.58
C ALA A 5 -0.87 13.48 -52.90
N THR A 6 0.08 12.68 -52.41
CA THR A 6 0.11 11.87 -51.19
C THR A 6 -1.21 11.38 -50.58
N SER A 7 -1.32 10.07 -50.39
CA SER A 7 -1.80 9.52 -49.12
C SER A 7 -1.23 8.13 -48.88
N SER A 8 -0.18 8.10 -48.06
CA SER A 8 0.29 6.91 -47.35
C SER A 8 -0.81 6.50 -46.38
N THR A 9 -1.48 5.39 -46.66
CA THR A 9 -2.52 4.83 -45.79
C THR A 9 -1.94 4.55 -44.40
N PRO A 10 -2.49 5.11 -43.31
CA PRO A 10 -2.08 4.74 -41.98
C PRO A 10 -2.56 3.32 -41.67
N ILE A 11 -1.64 2.48 -41.23
CA ILE A 11 -1.91 1.20 -40.57
C ILE A 11 -2.88 1.44 -39.40
N PRO A 12 -4.03 0.73 -39.33
CA PRO A 12 -4.89 0.83 -38.16
C PRO A 12 -4.17 0.18 -36.97
N PHE A 13 -3.84 0.99 -35.96
CA PHE A 13 -3.49 0.49 -34.64
C PHE A 13 -4.67 -0.34 -34.13
N GLY A 14 -4.50 -1.66 -34.07
CA GLY A 14 -5.45 -2.57 -33.45
C GLY A 14 -5.69 -2.24 -31.96
N PRO A 15 -6.71 -2.84 -31.34
CA PRO A 15 -6.99 -2.60 -29.92
C PRO A 15 -5.75 -2.92 -29.08
N ARG A 16 -5.31 -1.95 -28.27
CA ARG A 16 -4.35 -2.20 -27.19
C ARG A 16 -4.89 -3.35 -26.35
N LEU A 17 -4.05 -4.36 -26.13
CA LEU A 17 -4.36 -5.53 -25.32
C LEU A 17 -4.99 -5.10 -23.98
N PRO A 18 -6.05 -5.78 -23.52
CA PRO A 18 -6.62 -5.58 -22.20
C PRO A 18 -5.70 -6.25 -21.16
N TYR A 19 -4.56 -5.64 -20.84
CA TYR A 19 -4.01 -5.92 -19.51
C TYR A 19 -4.86 -5.10 -18.54
N ASP A 20 -5.94 -5.73 -18.09
CA ASP A 20 -6.81 -5.22 -17.04
C ASP A 20 -5.97 -5.03 -15.77
N ALA A 21 -5.98 -3.80 -15.27
CA ALA A 21 -5.35 -3.25 -14.08
C ALA A 21 -5.76 -3.94 -12.76
N ARG A 22 -5.49 -5.24 -12.58
CA ARG A 22 -6.02 -5.99 -11.43
C ARG A 22 -5.13 -7.04 -10.78
N MET A 23 -3.83 -7.03 -11.00
CA MET A 23 -2.94 -7.89 -10.19
C MET A 23 -2.45 -7.13 -8.95
N ARG A 24 -3.37 -6.79 -8.04
CA ARG A 24 -2.98 -6.39 -6.68
C ARG A 24 -2.26 -7.56 -6.03
N LEU A 25 -1.06 -7.32 -5.53
CA LEU A 25 -0.30 -8.33 -4.79
C LEU A 25 -1.15 -8.86 -3.61
N ARG A 26 -1.15 -10.18 -3.42
CA ARG A 26 -1.81 -10.81 -2.27
C ARG A 26 -1.28 -10.23 -0.96
N SER A 27 -2.15 -10.09 0.02
CA SER A 27 -1.80 -9.52 1.32
C SER A 27 -0.70 -10.32 2.01
N ASP A 28 -0.75 -11.65 1.96
CA ASP A 28 0.26 -12.51 2.60
C ASP A 28 1.67 -12.32 1.99
N ILE A 29 1.75 -12.17 0.67
CA ILE A 29 3.00 -11.95 -0.05
C ILE A 29 3.56 -10.56 0.27
N PHE A 30 2.69 -9.53 0.29
CA PHE A 30 3.10 -8.18 0.66
C PHE A 30 3.65 -8.13 2.09
N VAL A 31 2.91 -8.67 3.07
CA VAL A 31 3.34 -8.71 4.48
C VAL A 31 4.66 -9.46 4.61
N SER A 32 4.78 -10.60 3.94
CA SER A 32 6.00 -11.40 3.90
C SER A 32 7.21 -10.65 3.33
N ALA A 33 7.01 -9.83 2.30
CA ALA A 33 8.06 -9.01 1.71
C ALA A 33 8.42 -7.82 2.62
N LEU A 34 7.43 -7.15 3.20
CA LEU A 34 7.61 -6.05 4.15
C LEU A 34 8.46 -6.47 5.35
N VAL A 35 8.10 -7.59 5.98
CA VAL A 35 8.84 -8.15 7.13
C VAL A 35 10.30 -8.42 6.76
N ARG A 36 10.56 -9.04 5.60
CA ARG A 36 11.93 -9.29 5.12
C ARG A 36 12.72 -8.01 4.88
N ARG A 37 12.07 -6.99 4.32
CA ARG A 37 12.70 -5.70 4.02
C ARG A 37 13.12 -4.98 5.30
N VAL A 38 12.26 -4.97 6.32
CA VAL A 38 12.54 -4.37 7.63
C VAL A 38 13.69 -5.10 8.33
N PHE A 39 13.69 -6.44 8.31
CA PHE A 39 14.82 -7.19 8.86
C PHE A 39 16.13 -6.91 8.11
N SER A 40 16.07 -6.70 6.80
CA SER A 40 17.24 -6.39 5.98
C SER A 40 17.80 -4.98 6.27
N SER A 41 16.95 -4.04 6.70
CA SER A 41 17.38 -2.71 7.16
C SER A 41 17.82 -2.67 8.63
N GLY A 42 17.84 -3.82 9.33
CA GLY A 42 18.24 -3.94 10.73
C GLY A 42 17.15 -3.56 11.74
N GLY A 43 15.92 -3.31 11.27
CA GLY A 43 14.74 -3.15 12.12
C GLY A 43 14.13 -4.50 12.53
N PHE A 44 13.09 -4.43 13.36
CA PHE A 44 12.31 -5.60 13.73
C PHE A 44 10.88 -5.50 13.18
N ALA A 45 10.35 -6.63 12.69
CA ALA A 45 8.98 -6.70 12.18
C ALA A 45 8.28 -7.96 12.68
N ALA A 46 7.02 -7.83 13.10
CA ALA A 46 6.18 -8.93 13.52
C ALA A 46 4.75 -8.79 12.98
N VAL A 47 4.10 -9.92 12.71
CA VAL A 47 2.68 -9.95 12.36
C VAL A 47 1.88 -10.10 13.65
N ALA A 48 1.31 -9.00 14.16
CA ALA A 48 0.47 -9.01 15.36
C ALA A 48 -0.91 -9.63 15.11
N ARG A 49 -1.44 -9.46 13.89
CA ARG A 49 -2.71 -10.06 13.46
C ARG A 49 -2.63 -10.48 12.01
N LYS A 50 -3.10 -11.70 11.73
CA LYS A 50 -3.29 -12.23 10.38
C LYS A 50 -4.75 -12.00 9.94
N GLY A 51 -4.92 -11.44 8.74
CA GLY A 51 -6.21 -11.25 8.09
C GLY A 51 -6.36 -12.14 6.84
N ALA A 52 -7.26 -11.75 5.93
CA ALA A 52 -7.45 -12.47 4.66
C ALA A 52 -6.21 -12.40 3.77
N GLU A 53 -5.77 -13.55 3.27
CA GLU A 53 -4.50 -13.69 2.53
C GLU A 53 -4.54 -13.00 1.16
N GLU A 54 -5.68 -13.03 0.48
CA GLU A 54 -5.80 -12.50 -0.89
C GLU A 54 -5.96 -10.98 -0.91
N ALA A 55 -6.88 -10.44 -0.09
CA ALA A 55 -7.33 -9.06 -0.21
C ALA A 55 -7.52 -8.33 1.14
N GLY A 56 -7.05 -8.89 2.26
CA GLY A 56 -7.20 -8.25 3.57
C GLY A 56 -6.55 -6.86 3.62
N ALA A 57 -7.22 -5.91 4.28
CA ALA A 57 -6.67 -4.60 4.59
C ALA A 57 -5.40 -4.76 5.45
N ILE A 58 -4.36 -3.98 5.17
CA ILE A 58 -3.09 -4.08 5.91
C ILE A 58 -2.90 -2.80 6.69
N TYR A 59 -2.80 -2.93 8.00
CA TYR A 59 -2.41 -1.85 8.90
C TYR A 59 -0.98 -2.09 9.37
N VAL A 60 -0.18 -1.03 9.35
CA VAL A 60 1.21 -1.07 9.78
C VAL A 60 1.38 -0.16 10.97
N ARG A 61 1.88 -0.71 12.07
CA ARG A 61 2.10 -0.02 13.33
C ARG A 61 3.60 0.15 13.54
N GLN A 62 4.09 1.37 13.45
CA GLN A 62 5.48 1.70 13.76
C GLN A 62 5.58 2.08 15.23
N ARG A 63 6.43 1.36 15.98
CA ARG A 63 6.70 1.61 17.38
C ARG A 63 8.06 2.28 17.53
N PHE A 64 8.07 3.43 18.21
CA PHE A 64 9.29 4.18 18.49
C PHE A 64 9.83 3.86 19.88
N ARG A 65 11.11 4.17 20.12
CA ARG A 65 11.80 3.89 21.38
C ARG A 65 11.25 4.66 22.58
N ASP A 66 10.59 5.79 22.33
CA ASP A 66 9.92 6.59 23.35
C ASP A 66 8.53 6.05 23.74
N GLY A 67 8.09 4.94 23.14
CA GLY A 67 6.82 4.28 23.46
C GLY A 67 5.62 4.76 22.65
N LEU A 68 5.79 5.85 21.89
CA LEU A 68 4.79 6.33 20.94
C LEU A 68 4.74 5.43 19.69
N GLU A 69 3.60 5.47 19.03
CA GLU A 69 3.28 4.65 17.86
C GLU A 69 2.70 5.51 16.74
N THR A 70 3.03 5.15 15.49
CA THR A 70 2.41 5.71 14.29
C THR A 70 1.70 4.59 13.55
N LEU A 71 0.44 4.83 13.20
CA LEU A 71 -0.39 3.87 12.48
C LEU A 71 -0.53 4.30 11.03
N TYR A 72 -0.17 3.40 10.13
CA TYR A 72 -0.39 3.52 8.70
C TYR A 72 -1.54 2.60 8.28
N GLY A 73 -2.45 3.10 7.45
CA GLY A 73 -3.59 2.36 6.93
C GLY A 73 -3.59 2.33 5.40
N PRO A 74 -4.40 1.46 4.78
CA PRO A 74 -4.52 1.43 3.33
C PRO A 74 -5.20 2.71 2.84
N VAL A 75 -4.69 3.26 1.74
CA VAL A 75 -5.34 4.38 1.04
C VAL A 75 -6.69 3.90 0.47
N PRO A 76 -7.78 4.67 0.61
CA PRO A 76 -9.06 4.38 -0.02
C PRO A 76 -8.90 4.13 -1.53
N GLN A 77 -9.56 3.09 -2.05
CA GLN A 77 -9.45 2.71 -3.46
C GLN A 77 -9.86 3.86 -4.42
N SER A 78 -10.78 4.74 -3.99
CA SER A 78 -11.17 5.93 -4.75
C SER A 78 -9.99 6.87 -5.03
N LEU A 79 -9.07 7.03 -4.07
CA LEU A 79 -7.88 7.87 -4.21
C LEU A 79 -6.78 7.15 -5.00
N MET A 80 -6.65 5.83 -4.85
CA MET A 80 -5.68 5.04 -5.65
C MET A 80 -5.95 5.10 -7.16
N ALA A 81 -7.23 5.13 -7.56
CA ALA A 81 -7.62 5.18 -8.97
C ALA A 81 -7.22 6.51 -9.66
N GLU A 82 -7.15 7.61 -8.92
CA GLU A 82 -6.72 8.91 -9.44
C GLU A 82 -5.21 8.99 -9.66
N GLU A 83 -4.43 8.25 -8.86
CA GLU A 83 -2.95 8.27 -8.90
C GLU A 83 -2.34 7.28 -9.92
N GLY A 84 -3.15 6.43 -10.56
CA GLY A 84 -2.67 5.43 -11.53
C GLY A 84 -1.74 4.38 -10.92
N ARG A 85 -1.76 4.21 -9.59
CA ARG A 85 -0.93 3.27 -8.84
C ARG A 85 -1.65 1.92 -8.79
N ASP A 86 -1.08 0.91 -9.43
CA ASP A 86 -1.57 -0.49 -9.34
C ASP A 86 -1.19 -1.15 -7.98
N ASP A 87 -0.30 -0.49 -7.22
CA ASP A 87 0.26 -0.99 -5.96
C ASP A 87 -0.51 -0.52 -4.72
N ARG A 88 -0.37 -1.25 -3.60
CA ARG A 88 -1.01 -0.93 -2.33
C ARG A 88 -0.32 0.28 -1.69
N GLY A 89 -0.93 1.46 -1.79
CA GLY A 89 -0.51 2.66 -1.07
C GLY A 89 -0.97 2.69 0.40
N PHE A 90 -0.15 3.30 1.26
CA PHE A 90 -0.43 3.52 2.67
C PHE A 90 -0.50 5.00 3.01
N GLU A 91 -1.41 5.41 3.88
CA GLU A 91 -1.47 6.76 4.44
C GLU A 91 -1.27 6.73 5.96
N VAL A 92 -0.79 7.83 6.52
CA VAL A 92 -0.70 7.99 7.97
C VAL A 92 -2.10 8.22 8.55
N ARG A 93 -2.56 7.31 9.41
CA ARG A 93 -3.85 7.42 10.11
C ARG A 93 -3.70 8.08 11.48
N LEU A 94 -2.61 7.79 12.19
CA LEU A 94 -2.26 8.40 13.49
C LEU A 94 -0.75 8.59 13.55
N THR A 95 -0.29 9.71 14.10
CA THR A 95 1.14 10.05 14.18
C THR A 95 1.57 10.24 15.62
N ARG A 96 2.58 9.47 16.06
CA ARG A 96 3.20 9.57 17.39
C ARG A 96 2.19 9.66 18.53
N VAL A 97 1.26 8.69 18.58
CA VAL A 97 0.24 8.58 19.62
C VAL A 97 0.57 7.44 20.58
N GLU A 98 -0.11 7.40 21.72
CA GLU A 98 -0.02 6.27 22.64
C GLU A 98 -0.61 4.99 22.02
N ALA A 99 -0.09 3.82 22.41
CA ALA A 99 -0.56 2.53 21.90
C ALA A 99 -2.08 2.33 22.05
N GLY A 100 -2.67 2.82 23.15
CA GLY A 100 -4.12 2.72 23.39
C GLY A 100 -4.97 3.43 22.33
N GLU A 101 -4.49 4.53 21.74
CA GLU A 101 -5.20 5.23 20.67
C GLU A 101 -5.13 4.44 19.36
N VAL A 102 -4.00 3.80 19.09
CA VAL A 102 -3.83 2.88 17.95
C VAL A 102 -4.76 1.68 18.09
N ASP A 103 -4.78 1.05 19.27
CA ASP A 103 -5.66 -0.09 19.55
C ASP A 103 -7.14 0.31 19.43
N ALA A 104 -7.52 1.50 19.89
CA ALA A 104 -8.89 2.03 19.72
C ALA A 104 -9.25 2.22 18.24
N LEU A 105 -8.30 2.63 17.39
CA LEU A 105 -8.52 2.71 15.95
C LEU A 105 -8.62 1.34 15.29
N LEU A 106 -7.73 0.41 15.61
CA LEU A 106 -7.81 -0.95 15.07
C LEU A 106 -9.09 -1.67 15.53
N ALA A 107 -9.56 -1.41 16.75
CA ALA A 107 -10.80 -1.97 17.27
C ALA A 107 -12.04 -1.47 16.53
N ARG A 108 -12.09 -0.19 16.10
CA ARG A 108 -13.19 0.29 15.25
C ARG A 108 -13.12 -0.34 13.87
N GLU A 109 -11.94 -0.40 13.25
CA GLU A 109 -11.77 -0.99 11.91
C GLU A 109 -12.16 -2.47 11.90
N GLY A 110 -11.78 -3.22 12.93
CA GLY A 110 -12.16 -4.62 13.10
C GLY A 110 -13.67 -4.87 13.26
N ARG A 111 -14.48 -3.84 13.58
CA ARG A 111 -15.95 -3.95 13.56
C ARG A 111 -16.51 -3.81 12.14
N PHE A 112 -15.81 -3.11 11.25
CA PHE A 112 -16.22 -2.94 9.86
C PHE A 112 -15.73 -4.09 9.00
N ASP A 113 -14.45 -4.43 9.13
CA ASP A 113 -13.81 -5.53 8.41
C ASP A 113 -12.91 -6.31 9.39
N PRO A 114 -13.30 -7.51 9.85
CA PRO A 114 -12.50 -8.30 10.77
C PRO A 114 -11.27 -8.96 10.11
N ASP A 115 -11.19 -8.99 8.79
CA ASP A 115 -10.19 -9.71 8.00
C ASP A 115 -8.94 -8.87 7.68
N TYR A 116 -8.62 -7.91 8.54
CA TYR A 116 -7.44 -7.05 8.44
C TYR A 116 -6.18 -7.69 9.03
N TRP A 117 -5.04 -7.30 8.47
CA TRP A 117 -3.70 -7.59 8.97
C TRP A 117 -3.18 -6.44 9.83
N VAL A 118 -2.40 -6.78 10.85
CA VAL A 118 -1.60 -5.82 11.61
C VAL A 118 -0.16 -6.28 11.58
N VAL A 119 0.73 -5.42 11.07
CA VAL A 119 2.17 -5.62 11.09
C VAL A 119 2.79 -4.58 11.99
N GLU A 120 3.51 -5.03 13.01
CA GLU A 120 4.28 -4.18 13.91
C GLU A 120 5.70 -4.04 13.39
N LEU A 121 6.18 -2.81 13.33
CA LEU A 121 7.52 -2.45 12.92
C LEU A 121 8.20 -1.66 14.05
N GLU A 122 9.36 -2.11 14.47
CA GLU A 122 10.26 -1.35 15.34
C GLU A 122 11.44 -0.88 14.48
N THR A 123 11.29 0.31 13.89
CA THR A 123 12.27 0.97 13.04
C THR A 123 12.05 2.48 13.10
N ASP A 124 13.12 3.25 13.01
CA ASP A 124 13.04 4.72 12.93
C ASP A 124 12.79 5.18 11.48
N ASP A 125 13.25 4.39 10.51
CA ASP A 125 13.17 4.68 9.09
C ASP A 125 12.23 3.69 8.37
N LEU A 126 11.31 4.24 7.58
CA LEU A 126 10.39 3.50 6.71
C LEU A 126 10.60 3.85 5.23
N ASP A 127 11.62 4.65 4.91
CA ASP A 127 11.89 5.10 3.56
C ASP A 127 12.32 3.92 2.68
N GLY A 128 11.69 3.79 1.51
CA GLY A 128 11.82 2.61 0.66
C GLY A 128 11.29 1.30 1.26
N VAL A 129 10.84 1.30 2.52
CA VAL A 129 10.29 0.12 3.21
C VAL A 129 8.79 0.00 2.98
N LEU A 130 8.04 1.06 3.27
CA LEU A 130 6.60 1.13 3.11
C LEU A 130 6.25 2.17 2.03
N PRO A 131 5.42 1.84 1.02
CA PRO A 131 5.01 2.80 0.00
C PRO A 131 3.94 3.75 0.56
N ILE A 132 4.39 4.80 1.25
CA ILE A 132 3.53 5.83 1.84
C ILE A 132 3.12 6.81 0.72
N ALA A 133 1.81 7.02 0.56
CA ALA A 133 1.26 8.03 -0.34
C ALA A 133 1.54 9.42 0.23
N GLY A 134 2.18 10.28 -0.56
CA GLY A 134 2.54 11.65 -0.18
C GLY A 134 3.90 11.83 0.51
N GLY A 135 4.73 10.78 0.60
CA GLY A 135 6.15 10.92 0.97
C GLY A 135 6.99 11.20 -0.28
N GLU A 136 7.47 12.44 -0.43
CA GLU A 136 8.53 12.74 -1.39
C GLU A 136 9.80 11.99 -0.98
N GLY A 137 10.29 11.15 -1.89
CA GLY A 137 11.67 10.63 -1.91
C GLY A 137 12.30 11.03 -3.24
#